data_AF-A0ABD3FEJ5-F1
#
_entry.id   AF-A0ABD3FEJ5-F1
#
_cell.length_a   1.000
_cell.length_b   1.000
_cell.length_c   1.000
_cell.angle_alpha   90.00
_cell.angle_beta   90.00
_cell.angle_gamma   90.00
#
_symmetry.space_group_name_H-M   'P 1'
#
loop_
_entity.id
_entity.type
_entity.pdbx_description
1 polymer ?
#
loop_
_entity_poly.entity_id
_entity_poly.type
_entity_poly.pdbx_seq_one_letter_code
_entity_poly.pdbx_strand_id
1 'polypeptide(L)'
;METGATSSLSKTEVPTLSTVEKAFVDGVEPKKLQEFLHAYASVPHTCGTEQDYETALYTAEKWESYGLEAEIVEYYTLLSYPMYRRLAIVSPEQSAQELNLTEGSVVDDSCTTDPTALPPFLAYSATGNVTASVVYANFGTQQDFEWLASNNVTLTGKIALVRYGTNMHGLKVMAAEKYDMAGVLIYSDPNEDDFARGPVYPEGFYRPEDSFQRGSVNYIPFYSGDPMTPEVTSIPRVPVLPLSYGQARRILNALGGREAQETWQGGLPLKYKLGEDGSLVLNLDVVMDNHVGTIWDVIGTIEGSEEPDKRVILGNHRDAWVCGAVDPSSGSATLMAIARGLGDLLEIGWRPRRTIVLGSWDGEDASSAPSIAKFVQDTASLLPANPFYGNSELDSALLDQWTKQIEASRSTPGGLPAPGSKTDLTLAPDHLINFMGSGSDFTPFYQHLGVISVNLAFGLTYASYGTYHSSMDSLHYMETVGDPHYASHASMAK
;
A
#
# COMPACT_ATOMS: atom_id res chain seq x y z
N MET A 1 -48.15 20.15 -33.15
CA MET A 1 -48.34 18.69 -33.10
C MET A 1 -47.20 18.07 -33.87
N GLU A 2 -46.16 17.65 -33.16
CA GLU A 2 -45.48 16.38 -33.42
C GLU A 2 -44.64 16.09 -32.17
N THR A 3 -44.81 14.88 -31.70
CA THR A 3 -44.63 14.42 -30.32
C THR A 3 -43.18 14.03 -30.06
N GLY A 4 -42.63 14.53 -28.96
CA GLY A 4 -41.35 14.08 -28.42
C GLY A 4 -41.41 12.59 -28.09
N ALA A 5 -40.54 11.81 -28.73
CA ALA A 5 -40.24 10.46 -28.31
C ALA A 5 -39.28 10.56 -27.10
N THR A 6 -39.84 10.41 -25.91
CA THR A 6 -39.08 10.03 -24.71
C THR A 6 -38.47 8.65 -24.96
N SER A 7 -37.16 8.58 -25.21
CA SER A 7 -36.46 7.31 -25.17
C SER A 7 -36.46 6.82 -23.72
N SER A 8 -37.36 5.89 -23.41
CA SER A 8 -37.28 5.11 -22.19
C SER A 8 -35.92 4.40 -22.18
N LEU A 9 -35.07 4.70 -21.20
CA LEU A 9 -33.96 3.84 -20.84
C LEU A 9 -34.56 2.44 -20.60
N SER A 10 -34.25 1.50 -21.49
CA SER A 10 -34.62 0.11 -21.29
C SER A 10 -34.03 -0.32 -19.95
N LYS A 11 -34.87 -0.83 -19.04
CA LYS A 11 -34.39 -1.56 -17.87
C LYS A 11 -33.44 -2.63 -18.39
N THR A 12 -32.14 -2.43 -18.21
CA THR A 12 -31.13 -3.47 -18.41
C THR A 12 -31.57 -4.65 -17.54
N GLU A 13 -31.84 -5.79 -18.16
CA GLU A 13 -32.07 -7.03 -17.42
C GLU A 13 -30.87 -7.24 -16.51
N VAL A 14 -31.11 -7.34 -15.20
CA VAL A 14 -30.07 -7.72 -14.25
C VAL A 14 -29.60 -9.11 -14.69
N PRO A 15 -28.29 -9.32 -14.95
CA PRO A 15 -27.79 -10.63 -15.35
C PRO A 15 -28.23 -11.66 -14.31
N THR A 16 -28.89 -12.73 -14.76
CA THR A 16 -29.27 -13.83 -13.86
C THR A 16 -28.06 -14.74 -13.72
N LEU A 17 -27.59 -14.94 -12.48
CA LEU A 17 -26.51 -15.88 -12.20
C LEU A 17 -26.88 -17.28 -12.70
N SER A 18 -25.95 -17.93 -13.37
CA SER A 18 -26.01 -19.36 -13.68
C SER A 18 -26.06 -20.20 -12.41
N THR A 19 -26.40 -21.48 -12.53
CA THR A 19 -26.44 -22.39 -11.38
C THR A 19 -25.08 -22.50 -10.67
N VAL A 20 -23.97 -22.45 -11.43
CA VAL A 20 -22.61 -22.52 -10.89
C VAL A 20 -22.24 -21.23 -10.17
N GLU A 21 -22.47 -20.08 -10.80
CA GLU A 21 -22.21 -18.77 -10.18
C GLU A 21 -23.05 -18.59 -8.90
N LYS A 22 -24.31 -19.03 -8.92
CA LYS A 22 -25.15 -19.02 -7.74
C LYS A 22 -24.64 -19.95 -6.64
N ALA A 23 -24.19 -21.16 -6.97
CA ALA A 23 -23.63 -22.08 -5.98
C ALA A 23 -22.37 -21.49 -5.30
N PHE A 24 -21.51 -20.82 -6.07
CA PHE A 24 -20.36 -20.09 -5.53
C PHE A 24 -20.79 -18.95 -4.60
N VAL A 25 -21.66 -18.05 -5.08
CA VAL A 25 -22.11 -16.87 -4.33
C VAL A 25 -22.86 -17.25 -3.06
N ASP A 26 -23.70 -18.29 -3.10
CA ASP A 26 -24.44 -18.79 -1.94
C ASP A 26 -23.52 -19.52 -0.93
N GLY A 27 -22.35 -20.00 -1.37
CA GLY A 27 -21.35 -20.70 -0.54
C GLY A 27 -20.39 -19.78 0.24
N VAL A 28 -20.43 -18.47 0.02
CA VAL A 28 -19.62 -17.49 0.76
C VAL A 28 -20.21 -17.24 2.15
N GLU A 29 -19.49 -17.68 3.19
CA GLU A 29 -19.93 -17.61 4.58
C GLU A 29 -19.10 -16.59 5.39
N PRO A 30 -19.72 -15.56 6.02
CA PRO A 30 -19.02 -14.58 6.85
C PRO A 30 -18.17 -15.20 7.98
N LYS A 31 -18.64 -16.31 8.55
CA LYS A 31 -17.88 -17.03 9.58
C LYS A 31 -16.56 -17.61 9.05
N LYS A 32 -16.52 -18.07 7.81
CA LYS A 32 -15.28 -18.56 7.19
C LYS A 32 -14.31 -17.43 6.91
N LEU A 33 -14.81 -16.27 6.49
CA LEU A 33 -14.00 -15.06 6.33
C LEU A 33 -13.38 -14.61 7.65
N GLN A 34 -14.13 -14.67 8.76
CA GLN A 34 -13.59 -14.44 10.10
C GLN A 34 -12.48 -15.44 10.44
N GLU A 35 -12.71 -16.74 10.25
CA GLU A 35 -11.70 -17.79 10.49
C GLU A 35 -10.42 -17.55 9.67
N PHE A 36 -10.55 -17.15 8.40
CA PHE A 36 -9.41 -16.83 7.54
C PHE A 36 -8.70 -15.56 7.99
N LEU A 37 -9.43 -14.50 8.31
CA LEU A 37 -8.81 -13.26 8.78
C LEU A 37 -8.01 -13.48 10.06
N HIS A 38 -8.55 -14.25 11.01
CA HIS A 38 -7.86 -14.60 12.25
C HIS A 38 -6.57 -15.38 11.98
N ALA A 39 -6.54 -16.26 10.97
CA ALA A 39 -5.34 -17.03 10.63
C ALA A 39 -4.17 -16.14 10.17
N TYR A 40 -4.45 -15.03 9.47
CA TYR A 40 -3.40 -14.08 9.05
C TYR A 40 -3.10 -13.04 10.13
N ALA A 41 -4.12 -12.39 10.70
CA ALA A 41 -3.96 -11.17 11.49
C ALA A 41 -3.86 -11.37 13.03
N SER A 42 -3.65 -12.62 13.51
CA SER A 42 -3.50 -12.87 14.95
C SER A 42 -2.10 -12.57 15.48
N VAL A 43 -1.07 -12.62 14.63
CA VAL A 43 0.33 -12.44 14.99
C VAL A 43 0.99 -11.53 13.95
N PRO A 44 1.85 -10.57 14.32
CA PRO A 44 2.56 -9.75 13.36
C PRO A 44 3.31 -10.56 12.30
N HIS A 45 3.11 -10.25 11.02
CA HIS A 45 3.64 -11.03 9.89
C HIS A 45 4.32 -10.13 8.85
N THR A 46 5.35 -9.41 9.30
CA THR A 46 6.14 -8.57 8.39
C THR A 46 6.86 -9.39 7.33
N CYS A 47 6.87 -8.88 6.10
CA CYS A 47 7.56 -9.42 4.94
C CYS A 47 8.90 -10.05 5.32
N GLY A 48 9.13 -11.30 4.93
CA GLY A 48 10.38 -12.03 5.14
C GLY A 48 10.63 -12.53 6.57
N THR A 49 9.67 -12.39 7.47
CA THR A 49 9.75 -12.96 8.83
C THR A 49 9.29 -14.43 8.87
N GLU A 50 9.65 -15.15 9.93
CA GLU A 50 9.17 -16.52 10.15
C GLU A 50 7.64 -16.60 10.15
N GLN A 51 6.97 -15.63 10.78
CA GLN A 51 5.50 -15.63 10.85
C GLN A 51 4.85 -15.38 9.48
N ASP A 52 5.45 -14.59 8.61
CA ASP A 52 5.00 -14.41 7.22
C ASP A 52 5.17 -15.70 6.39
N TYR A 53 6.25 -16.44 6.62
CA TYR A 53 6.38 -17.78 6.02
C TYR A 53 5.31 -18.76 6.52
N GLU A 54 4.97 -18.74 7.81
CA GLU A 54 3.89 -19.56 8.37
C GLU A 54 2.53 -19.24 7.74
N THR A 55 2.24 -17.97 7.41
CA THR A 55 1.03 -17.61 6.67
C THR A 55 1.08 -18.06 5.21
N ALA A 56 2.27 -18.13 4.58
CA ALA A 56 2.46 -18.74 3.26
C ALA A 56 2.16 -20.26 3.29
N LEU A 57 2.69 -20.97 4.27
CA LEU A 57 2.43 -22.40 4.49
C LEU A 57 0.93 -22.67 4.67
N TYR A 58 0.28 -21.90 5.55
CA TYR A 58 -1.16 -21.98 5.77
C TYR A 58 -1.96 -21.80 4.46
N THR A 59 -1.56 -20.84 3.63
CA THR A 59 -2.20 -20.56 2.35
C THR A 59 -2.09 -21.75 1.40
N ALA A 60 -0.87 -22.27 1.22
CA ALA A 60 -0.59 -23.41 0.35
C ALA A 60 -1.37 -24.66 0.79
N GLU A 61 -1.31 -25.02 2.07
CA GLU A 61 -2.02 -26.17 2.63
C GLU A 61 -3.54 -26.10 2.40
N LYS A 62 -4.12 -24.90 2.56
CA LYS A 62 -5.55 -24.71 2.32
C LYS A 62 -5.90 -24.84 0.85
N TRP A 63 -5.14 -24.22 -0.04
CA TRP A 63 -5.39 -24.32 -1.48
C TRP A 63 -5.29 -25.76 -1.98
N GLU A 64 -4.28 -26.52 -1.54
CA GLU A 64 -4.18 -27.95 -1.83
C GLU A 64 -5.40 -28.71 -1.29
N SER A 65 -5.84 -28.41 -0.07
CA SER A 65 -7.02 -29.04 0.53
C SER A 65 -8.33 -28.73 -0.22
N TYR A 66 -8.37 -27.63 -0.99
CA TYR A 66 -9.48 -27.24 -1.86
C TYR A 66 -9.34 -27.81 -3.28
N GLY A 67 -8.28 -28.57 -3.56
CA GLY A 67 -8.04 -29.23 -4.84
C GLY A 67 -7.34 -28.37 -5.90
N LEU A 68 -6.70 -27.26 -5.48
CA LEU A 68 -5.82 -26.47 -6.36
C LEU A 68 -4.42 -27.08 -6.36
N GLU A 69 -3.69 -26.91 -7.47
CA GLU A 69 -2.24 -27.13 -7.49
C GLU A 69 -1.56 -25.90 -6.88
N ALA A 70 -0.96 -26.03 -5.70
CA ALA A 70 -0.31 -24.92 -5.01
C ALA A 70 1.21 -25.09 -4.94
N GLU A 71 1.93 -23.99 -5.15
CA GLU A 71 3.40 -23.93 -5.05
C GLU A 71 3.81 -22.70 -4.23
N ILE A 72 4.79 -22.87 -3.34
CA ILE A 72 5.48 -21.76 -2.69
C ILE A 72 6.73 -21.43 -3.51
N VAL A 73 6.81 -20.20 -4.01
CA VAL A 73 7.92 -19.73 -4.84
C VAL A 73 8.79 -18.78 -4.02
N GLU A 74 10.05 -19.13 -3.86
CA GLU A 74 11.03 -18.35 -3.12
C GLU A 74 11.69 -17.27 -3.98
N TYR A 75 11.77 -16.06 -3.44
CA TYR A 75 12.55 -14.97 -4.01
C TYR A 75 13.47 -14.35 -2.96
N TYR A 76 14.43 -13.58 -3.44
CA TYR A 76 15.39 -12.87 -2.60
C TYR A 76 15.33 -11.39 -2.92
N THR A 77 15.16 -10.56 -1.91
CA THR A 77 15.03 -9.10 -2.05
C THR A 77 15.75 -8.38 -0.93
N LEU A 78 16.04 -7.09 -1.11
CA LEU A 78 16.56 -6.25 -0.05
C LEU A 78 15.45 -5.98 0.98
N LEU A 79 15.52 -6.60 2.15
CA LEU A 79 14.69 -6.28 3.32
C LEU A 79 15.30 -5.11 4.09
N SER A 80 14.48 -4.39 4.85
CA SER A 80 14.92 -3.25 5.65
C SER A 80 14.20 -3.21 6.99
N TYR A 81 14.94 -3.33 8.09
CA TYR A 81 14.39 -3.31 9.45
C TYR A 81 15.11 -2.33 10.37
N PRO A 82 14.43 -1.76 11.37
CA PRO A 82 15.05 -0.84 12.30
C PRO A 82 15.88 -1.60 13.36
N MET A 83 17.15 -1.23 13.51
CA MET A 83 18.01 -1.72 14.61
C MET A 83 18.02 -0.75 15.80
N TYR A 84 18.01 0.54 15.51
CA TYR A 84 18.01 1.60 16.51
C TYR A 84 17.29 2.83 15.99
N ARG A 85 16.52 3.48 16.87
CA ARG A 85 15.78 4.71 16.56
C ARG A 85 15.83 5.61 17.79
N ARG A 86 16.20 6.87 17.57
CA ARG A 86 16.12 7.91 18.59
C ARG A 86 15.80 9.25 17.95
N LEU A 87 14.95 10.01 18.62
CA LEU A 87 14.64 11.38 18.26
C LEU A 87 14.54 12.23 19.51
N ALA A 88 15.24 13.35 19.55
CA ALA A 88 15.20 14.26 20.68
C ALA A 88 15.17 15.71 20.23
N ILE A 89 14.40 16.55 20.93
CA ILE A 89 14.56 18.00 20.89
C ILE A 89 15.79 18.33 21.73
N VAL A 90 16.79 18.98 21.13
CA VAL A 90 18.02 19.40 21.81
C VAL A 90 18.08 20.91 22.07
N SER A 91 17.36 21.69 21.27
CA SER A 91 17.17 23.13 21.47
C SER A 91 15.76 23.50 21.01
N PRO A 92 15.07 24.45 21.65
CA PRO A 92 15.54 25.22 22.79
C PRO A 92 15.49 24.44 24.12
N GLU A 93 16.28 24.87 25.12
CA GLU A 93 16.43 24.17 26.41
C GLU A 93 15.09 23.92 27.10
N GLN A 94 14.16 24.89 27.08
CA GLN A 94 12.83 24.72 27.68
C GLN A 94 11.95 23.64 27.03
N SER A 95 12.30 23.19 25.82
CA SER A 95 11.58 22.15 25.09
C SER A 95 12.41 20.87 24.95
N ALA A 96 13.64 20.85 25.47
CA ALA A 96 14.57 19.74 25.33
C ALA A 96 14.01 18.48 26.01
N GLN A 97 13.85 17.42 25.21
CA GLN A 97 13.28 16.15 25.65
C GLN A 97 13.56 15.07 24.60
N GLU A 98 13.61 13.83 25.04
CA GLU A 98 13.53 12.67 24.14
C GLU A 98 12.07 12.43 23.76
N LEU A 99 11.81 12.19 22.48
CA LEU A 99 10.47 11.88 21.98
C LEU A 99 10.18 10.40 22.13
N ASN A 100 8.93 10.06 22.47
CA ASN A 100 8.52 8.67 22.61
C ASN A 100 8.21 8.08 21.24
N LEU A 101 9.07 7.16 20.76
CA LEU A 101 8.92 6.47 19.49
C LEU A 101 8.27 5.07 19.64
N THR A 102 7.57 4.86 20.75
CA THR A 102 6.78 3.66 21.03
C THR A 102 5.33 3.95 20.67
N GLU A 103 4.72 3.06 19.91
CA GLU A 103 3.31 3.14 19.54
C GLU A 103 2.40 2.86 20.75
N GLY A 104 1.23 3.50 20.79
CA GLY A 104 0.27 3.33 21.89
C GLY A 104 -0.34 1.93 21.94
N SER A 105 -0.71 1.49 23.15
CA SER A 105 -1.43 0.23 23.39
C SER A 105 -2.92 0.46 23.59
N VAL A 106 -3.76 -0.47 23.13
CA VAL A 106 -5.20 -0.48 23.34
C VAL A 106 -5.60 -1.70 24.17
N VAL A 107 -6.46 -1.50 25.17
CA VAL A 107 -6.96 -2.58 26.03
C VAL A 107 -7.75 -3.58 25.18
N ASP A 108 -7.53 -4.88 25.42
CA ASP A 108 -8.14 -5.99 24.68
C ASP A 108 -7.73 -6.10 23.20
N ASP A 109 -6.81 -5.25 22.72
CA ASP A 109 -6.16 -5.39 21.42
C ASP A 109 -4.75 -5.97 21.57
N SER A 110 -4.65 -7.30 21.43
CA SER A 110 -3.40 -8.04 21.55
C SER A 110 -2.31 -7.55 20.60
N CYS A 111 -2.67 -7.11 19.39
CA CYS A 111 -1.70 -6.70 18.38
C CYS A 111 -0.87 -5.50 18.84
N THR A 112 -1.50 -4.56 19.56
CA THR A 112 -0.85 -3.35 20.06
C THR A 112 0.16 -3.59 21.19
N THR A 113 0.20 -4.82 21.72
CA THR A 113 1.11 -5.23 22.81
C THR A 113 1.98 -6.43 22.44
N ASP A 114 1.92 -6.89 21.19
CA ASP A 114 2.66 -8.06 20.75
C ASP A 114 4.17 -7.74 20.71
N PRO A 115 5.01 -8.47 21.46
CA PRO A 115 6.44 -8.20 21.52
C PRO A 115 7.19 -8.55 20.23
N THR A 116 6.57 -9.28 19.31
CA THR A 116 7.15 -9.61 18.00
C THR A 116 6.93 -8.50 16.97
N ALA A 117 6.01 -7.55 17.25
CA ALA A 117 5.76 -6.41 16.38
C ALA A 117 7.01 -5.53 16.25
N LEU A 118 7.41 -5.25 15.01
CA LEU A 118 8.47 -4.28 14.76
C LEU A 118 8.02 -2.88 15.19
N PRO A 119 8.91 -2.10 15.83
CA PRO A 119 8.54 -0.78 16.31
C PRO A 119 8.37 0.20 15.13
N PRO A 120 7.71 1.36 15.27
CA PRO A 120 7.46 2.26 14.15
C PRO A 120 8.71 2.69 13.37
N PHE A 121 8.74 2.44 12.06
CA PHE A 121 9.86 2.80 11.21
C PHE A 121 9.42 3.04 9.77
N LEU A 122 10.34 3.58 8.97
CA LEU A 122 10.17 3.70 7.53
C LEU A 122 11.27 2.86 6.86
N ALA A 123 10.87 1.82 6.14
CA ALA A 123 11.80 0.92 5.46
C ALA A 123 12.64 1.69 4.44
N TYR A 124 13.90 1.30 4.32
CA TYR A 124 14.93 1.93 3.48
C TYR A 124 15.36 3.34 3.90
N SER A 125 14.98 3.81 5.10
CA SER A 125 15.64 4.96 5.70
C SER A 125 17.16 4.77 5.69
N ALA A 126 17.93 5.83 5.42
CA ALA A 126 19.38 5.73 5.59
C ALA A 126 19.74 5.63 7.08
N THR A 127 20.79 4.87 7.39
CA THR A 127 21.44 4.94 8.70
C THR A 127 22.15 6.29 8.82
N GLY A 128 21.91 7.01 9.91
CA GLY A 128 22.52 8.32 10.13
C GLY A 128 22.15 8.96 11.46
N ASN A 129 23.08 9.75 11.99
CA ASN A 129 22.90 10.58 13.18
C ASN A 129 23.10 12.05 12.80
N VAL A 130 22.00 12.80 12.81
CA VAL A 130 21.94 14.18 12.35
C VAL A 130 21.42 15.07 13.46
N THR A 131 22.14 16.15 13.75
CA THR A 131 21.66 17.23 14.64
C THR A 131 21.50 18.50 13.83
N ALA A 132 20.26 18.92 13.60
CA ALA A 132 19.95 20.02 12.71
C ALA A 132 18.64 20.72 13.10
N SER A 133 18.47 21.97 12.64
CA SER A 133 17.22 22.68 12.85
C SER A 133 16.12 22.22 11.89
N VAL A 134 14.87 22.43 12.27
CA VAL A 134 13.69 21.87 11.58
C VAL A 134 13.03 22.90 10.68
N VAL A 135 12.57 22.47 9.51
CA VAL A 135 11.66 23.24 8.65
C VAL A 135 10.39 22.45 8.42
N TYR A 136 9.23 23.06 8.66
CA TYR A 136 7.94 22.47 8.31
C TYR A 136 7.66 22.68 6.81
N ALA A 137 7.46 21.57 6.10
CA ALA A 137 7.35 21.55 4.64
C ALA A 137 6.02 20.95 4.17
N ASN A 138 4.93 21.19 4.91
CA ASN A 138 3.57 20.81 4.51
C ASN A 138 3.46 19.31 4.18
N PHE A 139 2.98 18.93 3.00
CA PHE A 139 2.91 17.54 2.56
C PHE A 139 4.23 17.03 1.98
N GLY A 140 5.28 17.85 1.90
CA GLY A 140 6.56 17.47 1.32
C GLY A 140 6.46 17.24 -0.19
N THR A 141 5.55 17.92 -0.88
CA THR A 141 5.51 17.89 -2.35
C THR A 141 6.66 18.70 -2.93
N GLN A 142 7.00 18.47 -4.20
CA GLN A 142 7.99 19.30 -4.88
C GLN A 142 7.61 20.79 -4.85
N GLN A 143 6.31 21.10 -4.99
CA GLN A 143 5.78 22.46 -4.95
C GLN A 143 5.94 23.10 -3.56
N ASP A 144 5.84 22.31 -2.48
CA ASP A 144 6.04 22.81 -1.12
C ASP A 144 7.50 23.28 -0.92
N PHE A 145 8.47 22.46 -1.34
CA PHE A 145 9.89 22.83 -1.24
C PHE A 145 10.27 23.99 -2.18
N GLU A 146 9.72 24.03 -3.40
CA GLU A 146 9.88 25.15 -4.33
C GLU A 146 9.34 26.45 -3.74
N TRP A 147 8.18 26.40 -3.08
CA TRP A 147 7.60 27.55 -2.40
C TRP A 147 8.49 28.01 -1.25
N LEU A 148 8.99 27.11 -0.40
CA LEU A 148 9.90 27.45 0.71
C LEU A 148 11.17 28.14 0.21
N ALA A 149 11.82 27.56 -0.81
CA ALA A 149 13.02 28.13 -1.41
C ALA A 149 12.75 29.53 -2.01
N SER A 150 11.63 29.70 -2.71
CA SER A 150 11.21 30.99 -3.30
C SER A 150 10.85 32.04 -2.25
N ASN A 151 10.55 31.62 -1.01
CA ASN A 151 10.18 32.49 0.11
C ASN A 151 11.30 32.64 1.15
N ASN A 152 12.56 32.48 0.70
CA ASN A 152 13.79 32.68 1.48
C ASN A 152 13.91 31.79 2.72
N VAL A 153 13.32 30.59 2.70
CA VAL A 153 13.55 29.59 3.75
C VAL A 153 14.79 28.77 3.37
N THR A 154 15.77 28.71 4.26
CA THR A 154 16.99 27.90 4.05
C THR A 154 16.68 26.43 4.35
N LEU A 155 16.84 25.56 3.35
CA LEU A 155 16.52 24.13 3.44
C LEU A 155 17.77 23.25 3.65
N THR A 156 18.89 23.62 3.03
CA THR A 156 20.14 22.85 3.09
C THR A 156 20.58 22.60 4.53
N GLY A 157 20.88 21.34 4.84
CA GLY A 157 21.32 20.89 6.16
C GLY A 157 20.25 20.89 7.24
N LYS A 158 18.97 21.08 6.90
CA LYS A 158 17.84 21.07 7.85
C LYS A 158 17.12 19.72 7.89
N ILE A 159 16.36 19.45 8.94
CA ILE A 159 15.43 18.32 9.00
C ILE A 159 14.06 18.79 8.49
N ALA A 160 13.48 18.09 7.52
CA ALA A 160 12.12 18.36 7.06
C ALA A 160 11.11 17.73 8.01
N LEU A 161 10.11 18.48 8.45
CA LEU A 161 8.89 17.94 9.04
C LEU A 161 7.77 18.01 7.99
N VAL A 162 7.23 16.85 7.60
CA VAL A 162 6.20 16.75 6.56
C VAL A 162 5.03 15.88 7.02
N ARG A 163 3.88 16.08 6.39
CA ARG A 163 2.65 15.31 6.61
C ARG A 163 2.55 14.13 5.65
N TYR A 164 1.97 13.02 6.09
CA TYR A 164 1.41 12.01 5.20
C TYR A 164 0.28 12.59 4.33
N GLY A 165 -0.10 11.86 3.28
CA GLY A 165 -1.12 12.29 2.30
C GLY A 165 -0.54 13.03 1.09
N THR A 166 -1.40 13.33 0.11
CA THR A 166 -1.09 13.97 -1.19
C THR A 166 -0.16 13.18 -2.14
N ASN A 167 1.00 12.74 -1.67
CA ASN A 167 2.00 11.99 -2.45
C ASN A 167 2.65 10.87 -1.60
N MET A 168 3.27 9.90 -2.26
CA MET A 168 3.92 8.74 -1.64
C MET A 168 5.08 9.15 -0.72
N HIS A 169 5.37 8.33 0.31
CA HIS A 169 6.38 8.64 1.33
C HIS A 169 7.76 8.91 0.70
N GLY A 170 8.21 8.01 -0.18
CA GLY A 170 9.51 8.15 -0.86
C GLY A 170 9.65 9.41 -1.72
N LEU A 171 8.55 9.92 -2.32
CA LEU A 171 8.58 11.17 -3.09
C LEU A 171 8.83 12.39 -2.19
N LYS A 172 8.34 12.36 -0.94
CA LYS A 172 8.61 13.43 0.04
C LYS A 172 10.10 13.49 0.38
N VAL A 173 10.69 12.31 0.59
CA VAL A 173 12.12 12.18 0.92
C VAL A 173 12.97 12.58 -0.27
N MET A 174 12.65 12.13 -1.48
CA MET A 174 13.34 12.54 -2.72
C MET A 174 13.28 14.07 -2.92
N ALA A 175 12.13 14.69 -2.67
CA ALA A 175 11.99 16.13 -2.80
C ALA A 175 12.86 16.86 -1.75
N ALA A 176 12.92 16.38 -0.51
CA ALA A 176 13.80 16.94 0.52
C ALA A 176 15.30 16.81 0.15
N GLU A 177 15.71 15.66 -0.39
CA GLU A 177 17.10 15.44 -0.84
C GLU A 177 17.53 16.40 -1.96
N LYS A 178 16.62 16.76 -2.87
CA LYS A 178 16.90 17.73 -3.94
C LYS A 178 17.31 19.12 -3.40
N TYR A 179 16.95 19.42 -2.16
CA TYR A 179 17.30 20.66 -1.46
C TYR A 179 18.38 20.46 -0.39
N ASP A 180 19.12 19.35 -0.45
CA ASP A 180 20.23 19.00 0.46
C ASP A 180 19.81 19.01 1.93
N MET A 181 18.57 18.61 2.23
CA MET A 181 18.10 18.43 3.60
C MET A 181 18.78 17.23 4.24
N ALA A 182 19.00 17.28 5.56
CA ALA A 182 19.79 16.30 6.28
C ALA A 182 18.98 15.14 6.87
N GLY A 183 17.65 15.23 6.88
CA GLY A 183 16.77 14.19 7.40
C GLY A 183 15.31 14.56 7.22
N VAL A 184 14.41 13.59 7.37
CA VAL A 184 12.97 13.79 7.17
C VAL A 184 12.17 13.13 8.30
N LEU A 185 11.16 13.82 8.79
CA LEU A 185 10.19 13.33 9.75
C LEU A 185 8.81 13.40 9.10
N ILE A 186 8.07 12.29 9.13
CA ILE A 186 6.75 12.19 8.51
C ILE A 186 5.71 11.90 9.60
N TYR A 187 4.58 12.60 9.63
CA TYR A 187 3.51 12.35 10.59
C TYR A 187 2.12 12.42 9.95
N SER A 188 1.16 11.73 10.55
CA SER A 188 -0.25 11.79 10.11
C SER A 188 -0.91 12.98 10.77
N ASP A 189 -1.25 14.02 10.01
CA ASP A 189 -1.88 15.21 10.59
C ASP A 189 -3.37 14.97 10.87
N PRO A 190 -3.89 15.46 12.01
CA PRO A 190 -5.27 15.18 12.38
C PRO A 190 -6.34 15.64 11.38
N ASN A 191 -6.01 16.61 10.52
CA ASN A 191 -6.91 17.08 9.47
C ASN A 191 -7.19 16.02 8.39
N GLU A 192 -6.30 15.03 8.23
CA GLU A 192 -6.38 14.04 7.16
C GLU A 192 -7.19 12.80 7.59
N ASP A 193 -6.86 12.16 8.72
CA ASP A 193 -7.37 10.83 9.10
C ASP A 193 -7.63 10.59 10.61
N ASP A 194 -7.97 11.64 11.39
CA ASP A 194 -8.04 11.60 12.88
C ASP A 194 -9.30 12.30 13.46
N PHE A 195 -9.25 12.81 14.70
CA PHE A 195 -10.31 13.44 15.49
C PHE A 195 -10.97 14.64 14.81
N ALA A 196 -10.31 15.28 13.84
CA ALA A 196 -10.93 16.31 13.02
C ALA A 196 -12.01 15.73 12.08
N ARG A 197 -11.97 14.42 11.82
CA ARG A 197 -12.90 13.67 10.97
C ARG A 197 -13.97 12.90 11.77
N GLY A 198 -13.71 12.54 13.02
CA GLY A 198 -14.66 11.86 13.91
C GLY A 198 -14.00 11.11 15.07
N PRO A 199 -14.71 10.23 15.78
CA PRO A 199 -14.15 9.46 16.90
C PRO A 199 -12.95 8.60 16.48
N VAL A 200 -11.92 8.57 17.32
CA VAL A 200 -10.69 7.83 17.09
C VAL A 200 -10.75 6.43 17.70
N TYR A 201 -9.94 5.50 17.21
CA TYR A 201 -9.81 4.15 17.76
C TYR A 201 -9.32 4.20 19.22
N PRO A 202 -9.87 3.40 20.16
CA PRO A 202 -10.84 2.31 19.97
C PRO A 202 -12.32 2.69 19.83
N GLU A 203 -12.69 3.94 20.09
CA GLU A 203 -14.10 4.37 20.05
C GLU A 203 -14.62 4.67 18.64
N GLY A 204 -13.76 4.69 17.62
CA GLY A 204 -14.13 4.93 16.23
C GLY A 204 -13.05 4.58 15.22
N PHE A 205 -13.27 5.00 13.98
CA PHE A 205 -12.47 4.60 12.81
C PHE A 205 -11.13 5.32 12.67
N TYR A 206 -11.02 6.51 13.25
CA TYR A 206 -9.94 7.44 12.95
C TYR A 206 -8.71 7.23 13.84
N ARG A 207 -7.57 7.78 13.41
CA ARG A 207 -6.26 7.52 14.02
C ARG A 207 -6.15 8.04 15.46
N PRO A 208 -5.67 7.29 16.45
CA PRO A 208 -5.44 7.83 17.79
C PRO A 208 -4.04 8.48 17.95
N GLU A 209 -3.86 9.25 19.04
CA GLU A 209 -2.72 10.15 19.27
C GLU A 209 -1.34 9.51 19.18
N ASP A 210 -1.23 8.30 19.66
CA ASP A 210 0.03 7.57 19.73
C ASP A 210 0.13 6.46 18.67
N SER A 211 -0.70 6.52 17.61
CA SER A 211 -0.57 5.67 16.42
C SER A 211 0.48 6.22 15.45
N PHE A 212 1.29 5.33 14.89
CA PHE A 212 2.27 5.64 13.87
C PHE A 212 1.87 4.98 12.55
N GLN A 213 2.25 5.60 11.43
CA GLN A 213 2.14 5.00 10.11
C GLN A 213 3.53 4.49 9.70
N ARG A 214 3.68 3.18 9.54
CA ARG A 214 4.86 2.58 8.89
C ARG A 214 4.73 2.70 7.37
N GLY A 215 5.76 2.29 6.64
CA GLY A 215 5.76 2.41 5.19
C GLY A 215 7.17 2.34 4.62
N SER A 216 7.23 2.25 3.30
CA SER A 216 8.50 2.29 2.58
C SER A 216 8.80 3.67 2.02
N VAL A 217 10.07 4.09 2.10
CA VAL A 217 10.54 5.36 1.52
C VAL A 217 11.41 5.17 0.29
N ASN A 218 11.40 3.97 -0.31
CA ASN A 218 11.97 3.75 -1.63
C ASN A 218 11.23 4.56 -2.72
N TYR A 219 11.89 4.73 -3.87
CA TYR A 219 11.44 5.60 -4.94
C TYR A 219 10.58 4.86 -5.97
N ILE A 220 9.53 4.18 -5.49
CA ILE A 220 8.63 3.29 -6.26
C ILE A 220 8.18 3.89 -7.60
N PRO A 221 7.76 5.17 -7.71
CA PRO A 221 7.30 5.73 -8.98
C PRO A 221 8.34 5.72 -10.11
N PHE A 222 9.63 5.60 -9.78
CA PHE A 222 10.72 5.52 -10.75
C PHE A 222 11.19 4.09 -10.98
N TYR A 223 11.18 3.27 -9.92
CA TYR A 223 11.60 1.88 -9.95
C TYR A 223 10.72 1.05 -8.99
N SER A 224 9.77 0.32 -9.57
CA SER A 224 9.10 -0.81 -8.91
C SER A 224 9.97 -2.06 -9.00
N GLY A 225 9.88 -2.93 -8.01
CA GLY A 225 10.71 -4.10 -7.81
C GLY A 225 11.83 -3.88 -6.77
N ASP A 226 12.56 -4.96 -6.51
CA ASP A 226 13.72 -5.02 -5.62
C ASP A 226 14.68 -3.83 -5.83
N PRO A 227 15.04 -3.07 -4.79
CA PRO A 227 16.03 -2.00 -4.89
C PRO A 227 17.39 -2.43 -5.45
N MET A 228 17.71 -3.71 -5.37
CA MET A 228 18.94 -4.28 -5.95
C MET A 228 18.80 -4.66 -7.43
N THR A 229 17.59 -4.67 -7.99
CA THR A 229 17.32 -5.19 -9.33
C THR A 229 16.31 -4.32 -10.10
N PRO A 230 16.74 -3.43 -11.03
CA PRO A 230 18.10 -3.22 -11.56
C PRO A 230 18.97 -2.26 -10.71
N GLU A 231 20.29 -2.23 -10.96
CA GLU A 231 21.33 -1.42 -10.26
C GLU A 231 21.14 0.12 -10.36
N VAL A 232 20.00 0.65 -9.93
CA VAL A 232 19.73 2.09 -9.83
C VAL A 232 19.41 2.43 -8.39
N THR A 233 20.00 3.52 -7.88
CA THR A 233 19.71 4.00 -6.52
C THR A 233 18.23 4.37 -6.39
N SER A 234 17.48 3.50 -5.72
CA SER A 234 16.03 3.62 -5.49
C SER A 234 15.69 3.80 -4.01
N ILE A 235 16.69 3.98 -3.14
CA ILE A 235 16.52 4.19 -1.70
C ILE A 235 17.10 5.54 -1.24
N PRO A 236 16.54 6.15 -0.18
CA PRO A 236 17.06 7.38 0.42
C PRO A 236 18.49 7.30 0.95
N ARG A 237 19.12 8.47 1.01
CA ARG A 237 20.46 8.73 1.55
C ARG A 237 20.43 9.52 2.86
N VAL A 238 19.24 9.92 3.31
CA VAL A 238 19.02 10.67 4.55
C VAL A 238 18.20 9.84 5.54
N PRO A 239 18.41 9.98 6.86
CA PRO A 239 17.59 9.31 7.86
C PRO A 239 16.15 9.83 7.83
N VAL A 240 15.20 8.91 7.97
CA VAL A 240 13.77 9.18 7.94
C VAL A 240 13.08 8.45 9.11
N LEU A 241 12.18 9.12 9.83
CA LEU A 241 11.34 8.48 10.86
C LEU A 241 9.88 8.88 10.75
N PRO A 242 8.95 7.94 10.99
CA PRO A 242 7.55 8.26 11.19
C PRO A 242 7.32 8.79 12.61
N LEU A 243 6.31 9.64 12.78
CA LEU A 243 5.85 10.15 14.07
C LEU A 243 4.35 9.96 14.22
N SER A 244 3.93 9.66 15.44
CA SER A 244 2.55 9.92 15.84
C SER A 244 2.27 11.42 15.84
N TYR A 245 1.01 11.82 15.66
CA TYR A 245 0.69 13.24 15.76
C TYR A 245 0.89 13.78 17.18
N GLY A 246 0.82 12.93 18.22
CA GLY A 246 1.20 13.29 19.58
C GLY A 246 2.66 13.74 19.69
N GLN A 247 3.59 13.04 19.03
CA GLN A 247 4.98 13.44 18.97
C GLN A 247 5.21 14.64 18.03
N ALA A 248 4.52 14.68 16.89
CA ALA A 248 4.58 15.83 15.97
C ALA A 248 4.09 17.12 16.64
N ARG A 249 3.05 17.04 17.49
CA ARG A 249 2.55 18.17 18.29
C ARG A 249 3.63 18.76 19.19
N ARG A 250 4.51 17.95 19.78
CA ARG A 250 5.63 18.44 20.60
C ARG A 250 6.62 19.25 19.76
N ILE A 251 6.94 18.77 18.56
CA ILE A 251 7.82 19.46 17.60
C ILE A 251 7.17 20.75 17.11
N LEU A 252 5.93 20.69 16.61
CA LEU A 252 5.20 21.85 16.08
C LEU A 252 4.96 22.94 17.12
N ASN A 253 4.70 22.57 18.37
CA ASN A 253 4.53 23.53 19.46
C ASN A 253 5.84 24.26 19.82
N ALA A 254 6.99 23.59 19.66
CA ALA A 254 8.30 24.17 19.91
C ALA A 254 8.88 24.89 18.67
N LEU A 255 8.28 24.69 17.49
CA LEU A 255 8.73 25.27 16.23
C LEU A 255 8.52 26.79 16.23
N GLY A 256 9.58 27.54 15.93
CA GLY A 256 9.56 29.00 15.79
C GLY A 256 9.27 29.47 14.37
N GLY A 257 9.64 30.71 14.06
CA GLY A 257 9.55 31.27 12.71
C GLY A 257 8.20 31.90 12.36
N ARG A 258 8.01 32.20 11.07
CA ARG A 258 6.74 32.77 10.56
C ARG A 258 5.64 31.72 10.60
N GLU A 259 4.40 32.18 10.74
CA GLU A 259 3.23 31.32 10.56
C GLU A 259 3.24 30.73 9.14
N ALA A 260 2.94 29.43 9.05
CA ALA A 260 2.77 28.76 7.77
C ALA A 260 1.51 29.27 7.06
N GLN A 261 1.44 29.08 5.75
CA GLN A 261 0.27 29.47 4.95
C GLN A 261 -1.03 28.88 5.52
N GLU A 262 -2.17 29.52 5.27
CA GLU A 262 -3.47 29.03 5.72
C GLU A 262 -3.74 27.60 5.25
N THR A 263 -3.39 27.29 3.99
CA THR A 263 -3.50 25.96 3.38
C THR A 263 -2.51 24.93 3.96
N TRP A 264 -1.51 25.37 4.73
CA TRP A 264 -0.50 24.52 5.37
C TRP A 264 -0.80 24.24 6.84
N GLN A 265 -1.84 24.86 7.40
CA GLN A 265 -2.32 24.54 8.74
C GLN A 265 -2.89 23.12 8.76
N GLY A 266 -2.91 22.52 9.95
CA GLY A 266 -3.44 21.18 10.18
C GLY A 266 -4.49 21.14 11.28
N GLY A 267 -4.83 19.93 11.73
CA GLY A 267 -5.90 19.68 12.67
C GLY A 267 -5.50 19.79 14.14
N LEU A 268 -4.19 19.91 14.45
CA LEU A 268 -3.76 20.13 15.83
C LEU A 268 -4.20 21.52 16.33
N PRO A 269 -4.57 21.66 17.62
CA PRO A 269 -5.06 22.91 18.19
C PRO A 269 -3.94 23.93 18.46
N LEU A 270 -3.10 24.21 17.46
CA LEU A 270 -1.98 25.15 17.50
C LEU A 270 -1.76 25.77 16.11
N LYS A 271 -1.09 26.93 16.07
CA LYS A 271 -0.72 27.58 14.81
C LYS A 271 0.61 27.05 14.30
N TYR A 272 0.60 26.50 13.09
CA TYR A 272 1.77 25.89 12.49
C TYR A 272 2.70 26.98 11.99
N LYS A 273 4.00 26.82 12.22
CA LYS A 273 5.05 27.76 11.79
C LYS A 273 6.06 27.04 10.92
N LEU A 274 6.88 27.81 10.20
CA LEU A 274 7.81 27.26 9.22
C LEU A 274 9.14 26.78 9.83
N GLY A 275 9.55 27.29 11.00
CA GLY A 275 10.82 26.91 11.65
C GLY A 275 12.07 27.51 11.01
N GLU A 276 11.93 28.47 10.10
CA GLU A 276 13.05 29.05 9.35
C GLU A 276 13.99 29.90 10.21
N ASP A 277 13.58 30.26 11.43
CA ASP A 277 14.44 30.94 12.41
C ASP A 277 15.50 30.03 13.03
N GLY A 278 15.41 28.72 12.80
CA GLY A 278 16.36 27.73 13.29
C GLY A 278 16.35 27.52 14.80
N SER A 279 15.32 28.02 15.50
CA SER A 279 15.21 27.96 16.97
C SER A 279 15.06 26.54 17.52
N LEU A 280 14.35 25.68 16.78
CA LEU A 280 14.16 24.27 17.10
C LEU A 280 15.24 23.41 16.43
N VAL A 281 16.02 22.69 17.24
CA VAL A 281 17.03 21.73 16.79
C VAL A 281 16.69 20.35 17.33
N LEU A 282 16.71 19.36 16.44
CA LEU A 282 16.51 17.96 16.76
C LEU A 282 17.80 17.17 16.59
N ASN A 283 17.94 16.09 17.35
CA ASN A 283 18.85 14.99 17.05
C ASN A 283 18.04 13.80 16.56
N LEU A 284 18.23 13.44 15.29
CA LEU A 284 17.62 12.31 14.59
C LEU A 284 18.71 11.24 14.39
N ASP A 285 18.57 10.10 15.07
CA ASP A 285 19.53 9.00 15.00
C ASP A 285 18.81 7.69 14.66
N VAL A 286 19.15 7.14 13.50
CA VAL A 286 18.51 5.94 12.94
C VAL A 286 19.61 4.98 12.50
N VAL A 287 19.46 3.71 12.88
CA VAL A 287 20.25 2.60 12.33
C VAL A 287 19.29 1.59 11.74
N MET A 288 19.42 1.37 10.44
CA MET A 288 18.68 0.36 9.69
C MET A 288 19.59 -0.83 9.39
N ASP A 289 19.01 -2.02 9.43
CA ASP A 289 19.59 -3.22 8.84
C ASP A 289 18.95 -3.44 7.46
N ASN A 290 19.75 -3.25 6.41
CA ASN A 290 19.36 -3.54 5.04
C ASN A 290 20.13 -4.78 4.59
N HIS A 291 19.44 -5.90 4.44
CA HIS A 291 20.05 -7.17 4.08
C HIS A 291 19.21 -7.90 3.03
N VAL A 292 19.83 -8.77 2.26
CA VAL A 292 19.11 -9.65 1.34
C VAL A 292 18.46 -10.76 2.16
N GLY A 293 17.13 -10.81 2.13
CA GLY A 293 16.34 -11.85 2.80
C GLY A 293 15.42 -12.56 1.81
N THR A 294 14.83 -13.65 2.29
CA THR A 294 13.89 -14.47 1.51
C THR A 294 12.47 -13.95 1.67
N ILE A 295 11.70 -14.00 0.59
CA ILE A 295 10.26 -13.76 0.55
C ILE A 295 9.57 -14.92 -0.19
N TRP A 296 8.29 -15.13 0.08
CA TRP A 296 7.55 -16.29 -0.39
C TRP A 296 6.20 -15.92 -1.02
N ASP A 297 6.08 -16.12 -2.33
CA ASP A 297 4.77 -16.11 -2.98
C ASP A 297 4.13 -17.50 -2.87
N VAL A 298 2.80 -17.55 -2.80
CA VAL A 298 2.04 -18.78 -3.00
C VAL A 298 1.24 -18.66 -4.29
N ILE A 299 1.42 -19.62 -5.20
CA ILE A 299 0.74 -19.67 -6.49
C ILE A 299 -0.19 -20.88 -6.53
N GLY A 300 -1.49 -20.64 -6.63
CA GLY A 300 -2.53 -21.68 -6.75
C GLY A 300 -3.08 -21.72 -8.18
N THR A 301 -3.12 -22.89 -8.81
CA THR A 301 -3.57 -23.03 -10.20
C THR A 301 -4.75 -24.00 -10.30
N ILE A 302 -5.77 -23.59 -11.07
CA ILE A 302 -6.84 -24.46 -11.57
C ILE A 302 -6.75 -24.46 -13.09
N GLU A 303 -6.32 -25.58 -13.68
CA GLU A 303 -6.16 -25.71 -15.12
C GLU A 303 -7.51 -25.60 -15.86
N GLY A 304 -7.52 -24.80 -16.95
CA GLY A 304 -8.70 -24.64 -17.80
C GLY A 304 -8.97 -25.87 -18.67
N SER A 305 -10.23 -26.28 -18.79
CA SER A 305 -10.59 -27.48 -19.56
C SER A 305 -10.67 -27.27 -21.07
N GLU A 306 -10.74 -26.03 -21.55
CA GLU A 306 -10.87 -25.71 -22.99
C GLU A 306 -9.76 -24.79 -23.49
N GLU A 307 -9.37 -23.79 -22.69
CA GLU A 307 -8.37 -22.77 -23.02
C GLU A 307 -7.31 -22.68 -21.90
N PRO A 308 -6.55 -23.77 -21.63
CA PRO A 308 -5.59 -23.81 -20.52
C PRO A 308 -4.44 -22.80 -20.65
N ASP A 309 -4.15 -22.30 -21.87
CA ASP A 309 -3.16 -21.27 -22.15
C ASP A 309 -3.64 -19.85 -21.80
N LYS A 310 -4.94 -19.66 -21.61
CA LYS A 310 -5.52 -18.36 -21.22
C LYS A 310 -5.68 -18.32 -19.72
N ARG A 311 -5.22 -17.22 -19.10
CA ARG A 311 -5.20 -17.06 -17.64
C ARG A 311 -6.09 -15.93 -17.16
N VAL A 312 -6.76 -16.15 -16.03
CA VAL A 312 -7.36 -15.12 -15.19
C VAL A 312 -6.61 -15.15 -13.86
N ILE A 313 -6.03 -14.01 -13.47
CA ILE A 313 -5.20 -13.91 -12.27
C ILE A 313 -5.99 -13.13 -11.22
N LEU A 314 -6.09 -13.69 -10.02
CA LEU A 314 -6.57 -13.01 -8.83
C LEU A 314 -5.42 -13.02 -7.83
N GLY A 315 -5.13 -11.89 -7.19
CA GLY A 315 -4.05 -11.86 -6.23
C GLY A 315 -4.21 -10.77 -5.19
N ASN A 316 -3.50 -10.97 -4.09
CA ASN A 316 -3.44 -10.08 -2.95
C ASN A 316 -2.13 -10.36 -2.20
N HIS A 317 -1.41 -9.32 -1.80
CA HIS A 317 -0.29 -9.49 -0.90
C HIS A 317 -0.71 -10.00 0.47
N ARG A 318 0.24 -10.63 1.17
CA ARG A 318 0.04 -11.30 2.44
C ARG A 318 0.78 -10.61 3.56
N ASP A 319 1.95 -10.05 3.29
CA ASP A 319 2.80 -9.40 4.27
C ASP A 319 2.17 -8.13 4.85
N ALA A 320 2.35 -7.90 6.16
CA ALA A 320 1.86 -6.72 6.85
C ALA A 320 2.93 -6.02 7.71
N TRP A 321 2.82 -4.71 7.87
CA TRP A 321 3.72 -3.95 8.75
C TRP A 321 3.66 -4.37 10.23
N VAL A 322 2.49 -4.85 10.68
CA VAL A 322 2.28 -5.48 11.99
C VAL A 322 1.30 -6.64 11.81
N CYS A 323 0.08 -6.62 12.36
CA CYS A 323 -0.90 -7.69 12.16
C CYS A 323 -1.73 -7.52 10.89
N GLY A 324 -1.95 -6.27 10.44
CA GLY A 324 -2.52 -5.98 9.13
C GLY A 324 -3.90 -6.57 8.89
N ALA A 325 -4.84 -6.41 9.82
CA ALA A 325 -6.17 -7.00 9.70
C ALA A 325 -6.99 -6.41 8.54
N VAL A 326 -6.87 -5.11 8.31
CA VAL A 326 -7.37 -4.45 7.11
C VAL A 326 -6.36 -4.67 5.99
N ASP A 327 -5.13 -4.21 6.16
CA ASP A 327 -4.10 -4.26 5.13
C ASP A 327 -2.97 -5.26 5.47
N PRO A 328 -2.88 -6.42 4.78
CA PRO A 328 -3.72 -6.90 3.67
C PRO A 328 -4.73 -7.97 4.03
N SER A 329 -4.79 -8.40 5.30
CA SER A 329 -5.37 -9.69 5.67
C SER A 329 -6.88 -9.79 5.34
N SER A 330 -7.58 -8.66 5.20
CA SER A 330 -8.97 -8.62 4.72
C SER A 330 -9.11 -9.11 3.27
N GLY A 331 -8.16 -8.73 2.41
CA GLY A 331 -8.02 -9.20 1.05
C GLY A 331 -7.60 -10.68 1.01
N SER A 332 -6.71 -11.09 1.91
CA SER A 332 -6.24 -12.48 1.97
C SER A 332 -7.36 -13.40 2.40
N ALA A 333 -8.15 -13.00 3.40
CA ALA A 333 -9.37 -13.72 3.82
C ALA A 333 -10.37 -13.85 2.66
N THR A 334 -10.54 -12.80 1.87
CA THR A 334 -11.41 -12.81 0.68
C THR A 334 -10.89 -13.76 -0.40
N LEU A 335 -9.59 -13.72 -0.70
CA LEU A 335 -8.95 -14.63 -1.65
C LEU A 335 -9.09 -16.09 -1.21
N MET A 336 -8.98 -16.37 0.09
CA MET A 336 -9.20 -17.70 0.67
C MET A 336 -10.64 -18.18 0.54
N ALA A 337 -11.61 -17.28 0.71
CA ALA A 337 -13.03 -17.60 0.47
C ALA A 337 -13.30 -17.92 -1.01
N ILE A 338 -12.67 -17.17 -1.93
CA ILE A 338 -12.75 -17.46 -3.37
C ILE A 338 -12.11 -18.82 -3.69
N ALA A 339 -10.90 -19.09 -3.20
CA ALA A 339 -10.22 -20.36 -3.41
C ALA A 339 -11.07 -21.54 -2.91
N ARG A 340 -11.66 -21.42 -1.72
CA ARG A 340 -12.56 -22.43 -1.17
C ARG A 340 -13.80 -22.63 -2.04
N GLY A 341 -14.47 -21.54 -2.44
CA GLY A 341 -15.66 -21.63 -3.27
C GLY A 341 -15.38 -22.26 -4.64
N LEU A 342 -14.23 -21.97 -5.24
CA LEU A 342 -13.76 -22.65 -6.45
C LEU A 342 -13.51 -24.14 -6.19
N GLY A 343 -12.91 -24.50 -5.07
CA GLY A 343 -12.73 -25.89 -4.63
C GLY A 343 -14.05 -26.65 -4.50
N ASP A 344 -15.05 -26.07 -3.85
CA ASP A 344 -16.39 -26.66 -3.72
C ASP A 344 -17.01 -26.94 -5.11
N LEU A 345 -16.77 -26.05 -6.10
CA LEU A 345 -17.19 -26.27 -7.49
C LEU A 345 -16.40 -27.40 -8.17
N LEU A 346 -15.09 -27.49 -7.93
CA LEU A 346 -14.25 -28.57 -8.46
C LEU A 346 -14.70 -29.94 -7.97
N GLU A 347 -15.11 -30.06 -6.72
CA GLU A 347 -15.62 -31.30 -6.12
C GLU A 347 -16.90 -31.81 -6.79
N ILE A 348 -17.80 -30.91 -7.21
CA ILE A 348 -19.02 -31.26 -7.95
C ILE A 348 -18.79 -31.43 -9.48
N GLY A 349 -17.53 -31.42 -9.91
CA GLY A 349 -17.12 -31.71 -11.28
C GLY A 349 -17.13 -30.52 -12.23
N TRP A 350 -17.33 -29.30 -11.74
CA TRP A 350 -17.13 -28.10 -12.56
C TRP A 350 -15.65 -27.92 -12.87
N ARG A 351 -15.33 -27.38 -14.04
CA ARG A 351 -13.98 -26.95 -14.43
C ARG A 351 -14.09 -25.60 -15.13
N PRO A 352 -13.15 -24.67 -14.89
CA PRO A 352 -13.17 -23.39 -15.59
C PRO A 352 -12.78 -23.60 -17.06
N ARG A 353 -13.32 -22.76 -17.94
CA ARG A 353 -12.93 -22.75 -19.36
C ARG A 353 -11.44 -22.42 -19.52
N ARG A 354 -10.99 -21.39 -18.79
CA ARG A 354 -9.63 -20.83 -18.79
C ARG A 354 -8.95 -21.17 -17.48
N THR A 355 -7.62 -21.16 -17.49
CA THR A 355 -6.85 -21.36 -16.26
C THR A 355 -7.09 -20.21 -15.29
N ILE A 356 -7.39 -20.52 -14.03
CA ILE A 356 -7.46 -19.55 -12.95
C ILE A 356 -6.16 -19.67 -12.15
N VAL A 357 -5.50 -18.54 -11.91
CA VAL A 357 -4.30 -18.46 -11.06
C VAL A 357 -4.60 -17.55 -9.88
N LEU A 358 -4.36 -18.04 -8.67
CA LEU A 358 -4.42 -17.30 -7.43
C LEU A 358 -2.99 -16.99 -6.97
N GLY A 359 -2.72 -15.74 -6.62
CA GLY A 359 -1.42 -15.29 -6.12
C GLY A 359 -1.55 -14.68 -4.73
N SER A 360 -0.85 -15.26 -3.75
CA SER A 360 -0.62 -14.67 -2.45
C SER A 360 0.80 -14.11 -2.45
N TRP A 361 0.92 -12.79 -2.57
CA TRP A 361 2.20 -12.12 -2.80
C TRP A 361 2.90 -11.77 -1.49
N ASP A 362 4.22 -11.69 -1.51
CA ASP A 362 5.03 -11.18 -0.40
C ASP A 362 5.91 -10.00 -0.90
N GLY A 363 6.21 -9.07 0.00
CA GLY A 363 7.06 -7.90 -0.25
C GLY A 363 6.41 -6.80 -1.10
N GLU A 364 5.09 -6.63 -0.98
CA GLU A 364 4.34 -5.58 -1.69
C GLU A 364 4.92 -4.20 -1.36
N ASP A 365 5.08 -3.92 -0.07
CA ASP A 365 5.43 -2.59 0.40
C ASP A 365 6.94 -2.38 0.49
N ALA A 366 7.70 -3.47 0.66
CA ALA A 366 9.15 -3.44 0.67
C ALA A 366 9.70 -3.00 -0.69
N SER A 367 9.06 -3.38 -1.80
CA SER A 367 9.66 -3.08 -3.10
C SER A 367 8.71 -3.16 -4.27
N SER A 368 7.40 -3.28 -4.08
CA SER A 368 6.48 -3.77 -5.13
C SER A 368 7.06 -5.03 -5.76
N ALA A 369 7.26 -6.03 -4.90
CA ALA A 369 7.48 -7.44 -5.17
C ALA A 369 8.30 -7.75 -6.45
N PRO A 370 9.63 -7.96 -6.36
CA PRO A 370 10.39 -8.62 -7.43
C PRO A 370 9.79 -9.99 -7.79
N SER A 371 9.06 -10.61 -6.87
CA SER A 371 8.32 -11.85 -7.07
C SER A 371 7.20 -11.69 -8.11
N ILE A 372 6.41 -10.62 -8.01
CA ILE A 372 5.45 -10.25 -9.06
C ILE A 372 6.20 -9.90 -10.34
N ALA A 373 7.26 -9.09 -10.31
CA ALA A 373 8.02 -8.73 -11.52
C ALA A 373 8.59 -9.96 -12.25
N LYS A 374 9.07 -10.97 -11.52
CA LYS A 374 9.61 -12.23 -12.06
C LYS A 374 8.49 -13.17 -12.52
N PHE A 375 7.45 -13.38 -11.72
CA PHE A 375 6.24 -14.11 -12.14
C PHE A 375 5.63 -13.49 -13.40
N VAL A 376 5.68 -12.17 -13.50
CA VAL A 376 5.27 -11.37 -14.65
C VAL A 376 6.21 -11.57 -15.83
N GLN A 377 7.53 -11.54 -15.66
CA GLN A 377 8.49 -11.81 -16.73
C GLN A 377 8.35 -13.25 -17.25
N ASP A 378 8.14 -14.21 -16.35
CA ASP A 378 7.94 -15.62 -16.68
C ASP A 378 6.59 -15.81 -17.38
N THR A 379 5.52 -15.20 -16.87
CA THR A 379 4.20 -15.20 -17.51
C THR A 379 4.25 -14.51 -18.88
N ALA A 380 4.93 -13.37 -19.01
CA ALA A 380 5.09 -12.65 -20.27
C ALA A 380 5.94 -13.41 -21.29
N SER A 381 6.93 -14.18 -20.84
CA SER A 381 7.73 -15.07 -21.69
C SER A 381 6.91 -16.24 -22.26
N LEU A 382 5.82 -16.60 -21.57
CA LEU A 382 4.84 -17.60 -22.01
C LEU A 382 3.72 -17.00 -22.88
N LEU A 383 3.68 -15.68 -23.06
CA LEU A 383 2.65 -14.97 -23.82
C LEU A 383 3.20 -14.46 -25.17
N PRO A 384 2.43 -14.59 -26.27
CA PRO A 384 2.81 -14.02 -27.55
C PRO A 384 2.75 -12.48 -27.50
N ALA A 385 3.60 -11.83 -28.32
CA ALA A 385 3.62 -10.37 -28.49
C ALA A 385 2.22 -9.77 -28.74
N ASN A 386 1.96 -8.60 -28.15
CA ASN A 386 0.67 -7.93 -28.22
C ASN A 386 0.50 -7.19 -29.56
N PRO A 387 -0.53 -7.51 -30.37
CA PRO A 387 -0.77 -6.86 -31.66
C PRO A 387 -1.36 -5.44 -31.57
N PHE A 388 -1.78 -4.97 -30.39
CA PHE A 388 -2.25 -3.59 -30.21
C PHE A 388 -1.11 -2.58 -30.48
N TYR A 389 -1.40 -1.53 -31.26
CA TYR A 389 -0.46 -0.56 -31.87
C TYR A 389 0.39 -1.06 -33.06
N GLY A 390 0.15 -2.25 -33.60
CA GLY A 390 0.55 -2.58 -34.97
C GLY A 390 2.05 -2.79 -35.22
N ASN A 391 2.79 -3.42 -34.30
CA ASN A 391 4.11 -3.94 -34.62
C ASN A 391 4.03 -5.42 -34.98
N SER A 392 4.31 -5.71 -36.24
CA SER A 392 4.06 -6.97 -36.93
C SER A 392 5.27 -7.93 -36.90
N GLU A 393 5.77 -8.28 -35.72
CA GLU A 393 6.70 -9.42 -35.59
C GLU A 393 6.09 -10.47 -34.67
N LEU A 394 5.17 -11.25 -35.27
CA LEU A 394 4.34 -12.29 -34.65
C LEU A 394 5.13 -13.52 -34.14
N ASP A 395 6.45 -13.52 -34.28
CA ASP A 395 7.34 -14.64 -33.91
C ASP A 395 8.23 -14.34 -32.67
N SER A 396 7.92 -13.29 -31.88
CA SER A 396 8.68 -12.93 -30.66
C SER A 396 7.84 -13.00 -29.38
N ALA A 397 8.48 -13.27 -28.24
CA ALA A 397 7.83 -13.24 -26.93
C ALA A 397 7.47 -11.80 -26.54
N LEU A 398 6.42 -11.61 -25.74
CA LEU A 398 5.96 -10.29 -25.29
C LEU A 398 7.08 -9.46 -24.61
N LEU A 399 8.05 -10.12 -23.97
CA LEU A 399 9.25 -9.53 -23.36
C LEU A 399 10.18 -8.81 -24.36
N ASP A 400 10.35 -9.35 -25.57
CA ASP A 400 11.22 -8.75 -26.62
C ASP A 400 10.59 -7.48 -27.21
N GLN A 401 9.26 -7.46 -27.30
CA GLN A 401 8.49 -6.29 -27.70
C GLN A 401 8.60 -5.17 -26.66
N TRP A 402 8.52 -5.50 -25.37
CA TRP A 402 8.61 -4.54 -24.26
C TRP A 402 9.96 -3.86 -24.14
N THR A 403 11.05 -4.60 -24.28
CA THR A 403 12.42 -4.04 -24.20
C THR A 403 12.61 -2.92 -25.22
N LYS A 404 12.09 -3.10 -26.44
CA LYS A 404 12.14 -2.11 -27.52
C LYS A 404 11.23 -0.90 -27.30
N GLN A 405 10.08 -1.07 -26.63
CA GLN A 405 9.12 0.02 -26.37
C GLN A 405 9.55 0.93 -25.20
N ILE A 406 10.21 0.38 -24.18
CA ILE A 406 10.73 1.14 -23.03
C ILE A 406 11.90 2.05 -23.45
N GLU A 407 12.78 1.59 -24.34
CA GLU A 407 13.83 2.45 -24.92
C GLU A 407 13.22 3.65 -25.68
N ALA A 408 12.06 3.46 -26.33
CA ALA A 408 11.35 4.52 -27.04
C ALA A 408 10.63 5.49 -26.09
N SER A 409 9.96 5.01 -25.02
CA SER A 409 9.22 5.90 -24.10
C SER A 409 10.14 6.81 -23.27
N ARG A 410 11.33 6.32 -22.91
CA ARG A 410 12.37 7.10 -22.18
C ARG A 410 12.95 8.27 -23.00
N SER A 411 12.69 8.31 -24.30
CA SER A 411 13.21 9.36 -25.21
C SER A 411 12.27 10.55 -25.41
N THR A 412 11.07 10.55 -24.81
CA THR A 412 10.05 11.59 -25.04
C THR A 412 9.82 12.45 -23.78
N PRO A 413 10.07 13.77 -23.80
CA PRO A 413 9.71 14.66 -22.70
C PRO A 413 8.20 14.99 -22.72
N GLY A 414 7.47 14.67 -21.64
CA GLY A 414 6.09 15.11 -21.40
C GLY A 414 5.09 13.95 -21.30
N GLY A 415 4.53 13.75 -20.10
CA GLY A 415 3.68 12.62 -19.72
C GLY A 415 2.28 12.55 -20.36
N LEU A 416 1.56 11.49 -19.97
CA LEU A 416 0.37 10.89 -20.60
C LEU A 416 -0.86 11.82 -20.76
N PRO A 417 -1.69 11.63 -21.82
CA PRO A 417 -2.91 12.40 -22.06
C PRO A 417 -4.16 11.92 -21.30
N ALA A 418 -5.13 12.83 -21.15
CA ALA A 418 -6.36 12.69 -20.37
C ALA A 418 -7.45 11.76 -20.99
N PRO A 419 -8.37 11.20 -20.19
CA PRO A 419 -9.34 10.21 -20.64
C PRO A 419 -10.68 10.79 -21.12
N GLY A 420 -11.25 10.21 -22.18
CA GLY A 420 -12.62 10.45 -22.63
C GLY A 420 -12.91 10.01 -24.07
N SER A 421 -13.54 8.85 -24.24
CA SER A 421 -14.27 8.50 -25.47
C SER A 421 -15.33 7.43 -25.18
N LYS A 422 -16.54 7.66 -25.68
CA LYS A 422 -17.77 6.90 -25.42
C LYS A 422 -17.83 5.61 -26.25
N THR A 423 -17.78 4.47 -25.57
CA THR A 423 -18.62 3.27 -25.76
C THR A 423 -18.02 2.17 -24.91
N ASP A 424 -18.52 1.93 -23.69
CA ASP A 424 -18.36 0.60 -23.10
C ASP A 424 -19.33 0.34 -21.94
N LEU A 425 -19.71 -0.93 -21.80
CA LEU A 425 -20.65 -1.46 -20.82
C LEU A 425 -19.90 -1.70 -19.50
N THR A 426 -20.18 -0.93 -18.46
CA THR A 426 -19.53 -1.08 -17.14
C THR A 426 -20.53 -1.34 -16.01
N LEU A 427 -20.10 -2.21 -15.08
CA LEU A 427 -20.80 -2.63 -13.88
C LEU A 427 -20.38 -1.77 -12.67
N ALA A 428 -20.73 -0.47 -12.65
CA ALA A 428 -20.81 0.42 -11.46
C ALA A 428 -21.15 1.86 -11.89
N PRO A 429 -21.66 2.75 -11.00
CA PRO A 429 -21.84 4.17 -11.30
C PRO A 429 -20.49 4.88 -11.60
N ASP A 430 -20.45 5.69 -12.66
CA ASP A 430 -19.25 6.40 -13.18
C ASP A 430 -18.40 7.16 -12.14
N HIS A 431 -18.97 7.57 -11.00
CA HIS A 431 -18.27 8.34 -9.96
C HIS A 431 -17.47 7.49 -8.97
N LEU A 432 -17.56 6.16 -9.04
CA LEU A 432 -16.80 5.22 -8.19
C LEU A 432 -15.65 4.53 -8.94
N ILE A 433 -15.49 4.81 -10.23
CA ILE A 433 -14.43 4.24 -11.06
C ILE A 433 -13.32 5.28 -11.21
N ASN A 434 -12.14 4.96 -10.68
CA ASN A 434 -10.94 5.79 -10.80
C ASN A 434 -9.88 5.08 -11.67
N PHE A 435 -8.99 5.86 -12.27
CA PHE A 435 -7.79 5.29 -12.89
C PHE A 435 -6.91 4.66 -11.81
N MET A 436 -6.49 3.42 -12.05
CA MET A 436 -5.50 2.77 -11.20
C MET A 436 -4.16 3.48 -11.36
N GLY A 437 -3.61 3.97 -10.25
CA GLY A 437 -2.28 4.55 -10.18
C GLY A 437 -1.23 3.48 -9.90
N SER A 438 -0.32 3.78 -8.99
CA SER A 438 0.58 2.83 -8.32
C SER A 438 0.15 2.73 -6.85
N GLY A 439 0.56 1.68 -6.12
CA GLY A 439 0.26 1.50 -4.69
C GLY A 439 -0.51 0.22 -4.33
N SER A 440 -0.41 -0.81 -5.18
CA SER A 440 -0.70 -2.20 -4.86
C SER A 440 -0.10 -3.11 -5.94
N ASP A 441 -0.25 -4.42 -5.78
CA ASP A 441 0.27 -5.51 -6.62
C ASP A 441 -0.15 -5.43 -8.10
N PHE A 442 -1.24 -4.74 -8.42
CA PHE A 442 -1.70 -4.56 -9.80
C PHE A 442 -0.76 -3.69 -10.65
N THR A 443 0.11 -2.88 -10.02
CA THR A 443 0.97 -1.90 -10.69
C THR A 443 1.77 -2.52 -11.85
N PRO A 444 2.55 -3.61 -11.65
CA PRO A 444 3.24 -4.31 -12.74
C PRO A 444 2.29 -4.81 -13.83
N PHE A 445 1.19 -5.49 -13.49
CA PHE A 445 0.24 -6.02 -14.47
C PHE A 445 -0.39 -4.93 -15.35
N TYR A 446 -0.84 -3.85 -14.72
CA TYR A 446 -1.54 -2.75 -15.39
C TYR A 446 -0.58 -1.82 -16.14
N GLN A 447 0.44 -1.28 -15.46
CA GLN A 447 1.29 -0.22 -16.00
C GLN A 447 2.45 -0.74 -16.84
N HIS A 448 2.99 -1.93 -16.52
CA HIS A 448 4.14 -2.47 -17.23
C HIS A 448 3.74 -3.46 -18.33
N LEU A 449 2.72 -4.30 -18.10
CA LEU A 449 2.36 -5.34 -19.07
C LEU A 449 1.19 -4.99 -19.98
N GLY A 450 0.39 -3.98 -19.60
CA GLY A 450 -0.86 -3.67 -20.28
C GLY A 450 -1.90 -4.79 -20.14
N VAL A 451 -1.83 -5.58 -19.06
CA VAL A 451 -2.88 -6.55 -18.72
C VAL A 451 -4.08 -5.78 -18.18
N ILE A 452 -5.26 -6.07 -18.75
CA ILE A 452 -6.52 -5.52 -18.26
C ILE A 452 -6.68 -5.96 -16.81
N SER A 453 -6.66 -4.99 -15.91
CA SER A 453 -6.61 -5.21 -14.47
C SER A 453 -7.75 -4.46 -13.81
N VAL A 454 -8.19 -4.94 -12.65
CA VAL A 454 -9.17 -4.27 -11.80
C VAL A 454 -8.72 -4.39 -10.35
N ASN A 455 -8.86 -3.31 -9.58
CA ASN A 455 -8.71 -3.32 -8.13
C ASN A 455 -10.09 -3.07 -7.51
N LEU A 456 -10.51 -3.95 -6.61
CA LEU A 456 -11.82 -3.88 -5.95
C LEU A 456 -11.62 -3.70 -4.45
N ALA A 457 -12.29 -2.70 -3.88
CA ALA A 457 -12.26 -2.43 -2.45
C ALA A 457 -13.61 -1.89 -1.98
N PHE A 458 -13.93 -2.08 -0.70
CA PHE A 458 -14.99 -1.35 -0.02
C PHE A 458 -14.38 -0.20 0.78
N GLY A 459 -14.83 1.02 0.50
CA GLY A 459 -14.53 2.18 1.34
C GLY A 459 -15.71 2.50 2.24
N LEU A 460 -15.50 2.48 3.56
CA LEU A 460 -16.48 3.03 4.51
C LEU A 460 -16.43 4.57 4.54
N THR A 461 -15.30 5.14 4.14
CA THR A 461 -15.09 6.57 3.95
C THR A 461 -14.23 6.82 2.71
N TYR A 462 -14.17 8.07 2.23
CA TYR A 462 -13.27 8.49 1.14
C TYR A 462 -11.80 8.66 1.59
N ALA A 463 -11.51 8.57 2.89
CA ALA A 463 -10.17 8.73 3.44
C ALA A 463 -9.55 7.36 3.77
N SER A 464 -8.21 7.31 3.86
CA SER A 464 -7.49 6.17 4.45
C SER A 464 -8.05 5.89 5.85
N TYR A 465 -8.22 4.61 6.19
CA TYR A 465 -8.69 4.22 7.50
C TYR A 465 -7.63 4.55 8.56
N GLY A 466 -8.08 4.97 9.76
CA GLY A 466 -7.21 5.65 10.73
C GLY A 466 -6.07 4.82 11.31
N THR A 467 -6.12 3.50 11.17
CA THR A 467 -5.10 2.58 11.70
C THR A 467 -4.13 2.08 10.65
N TYR A 468 -4.16 2.62 9.43
CA TYR A 468 -3.26 2.24 8.33
C TYR A 468 -1.78 2.19 8.76
N HIS A 469 -1.15 1.04 8.50
CA HIS A 469 0.24 0.69 8.82
C HIS A 469 0.66 0.86 10.30
N SER A 470 -0.31 0.74 11.21
CA SER A 470 -0.09 0.79 12.66
C SER A 470 -0.29 -0.58 13.29
N SER A 471 0.20 -0.78 14.51
CA SER A 471 -0.16 -1.97 15.31
C SER A 471 -1.64 -2.03 15.71
N MET A 472 -2.39 -0.96 15.48
CA MET A 472 -3.82 -0.89 15.69
C MET A 472 -4.61 -1.32 14.44
N ASP A 473 -3.93 -1.65 13.33
CA ASP A 473 -4.54 -2.41 12.24
C ASP A 473 -4.64 -3.89 12.67
N SER A 474 -5.67 -4.18 13.45
CA SER A 474 -5.80 -5.40 14.24
C SER A 474 -7.18 -6.05 14.09
N LEU A 475 -7.28 -7.30 14.52
CA LEU A 475 -8.57 -8.01 14.60
C LEU A 475 -9.57 -7.22 15.46
N HIS A 476 -9.12 -6.61 16.56
CA HIS A 476 -9.99 -5.79 17.39
C HIS A 476 -10.54 -4.58 16.63
N TYR A 477 -9.71 -3.87 15.84
CA TYR A 477 -10.20 -2.81 14.94
C TYR A 477 -11.23 -3.34 13.95
N MET A 478 -10.94 -4.46 13.28
CA MET A 478 -11.84 -5.04 12.30
C MET A 478 -13.19 -5.44 12.92
N GLU A 479 -13.18 -6.07 14.09
CA GLU A 479 -14.39 -6.64 14.69
C GLU A 479 -15.22 -5.64 15.49
N THR A 480 -14.66 -4.48 15.81
CA THR A 480 -15.38 -3.41 16.53
C THR A 480 -15.87 -2.30 15.62
N VAL A 481 -15.04 -1.87 14.67
CA VAL A 481 -15.36 -0.74 13.79
C VAL A 481 -15.27 -1.10 12.32
N GLY A 482 -14.27 -1.87 11.87
CA GLY A 482 -14.03 -2.18 10.46
C GLY A 482 -15.18 -2.89 9.74
N ASP A 483 -15.43 -4.15 10.07
CA ASP A 483 -16.55 -4.94 9.55
C ASP A 483 -17.00 -5.99 10.58
N PRO A 484 -17.69 -5.59 11.67
CA PRO A 484 -18.05 -6.46 12.80
C PRO A 484 -18.86 -7.72 12.44
N HIS A 485 -19.40 -7.78 11.23
CA HIS A 485 -20.22 -8.89 10.75
C HIS A 485 -19.66 -9.53 9.48
N TYR A 486 -18.48 -9.12 9.03
CA TYR A 486 -17.81 -9.62 7.82
C TYR A 486 -18.72 -9.55 6.57
N ALA A 487 -19.66 -8.60 6.56
CA ALA A 487 -20.67 -8.48 5.50
C ALA A 487 -20.09 -7.81 4.25
N SER A 488 -19.19 -6.86 4.46
CA SER A 488 -18.45 -6.22 3.36
C SER A 488 -17.43 -7.18 2.78
N HIS A 489 -16.73 -7.96 3.63
CA HIS A 489 -15.85 -9.05 3.18
C HIS A 489 -16.62 -10.07 2.33
N ALA A 490 -17.78 -10.52 2.80
CA ALA A 490 -18.61 -11.48 2.08
C ALA A 490 -19.15 -10.90 0.77
N SER A 491 -19.36 -9.58 0.70
CA SER A 491 -19.76 -8.91 -0.55
C SER A 491 -18.59 -8.74 -1.51
N MET A 492 -17.35 -8.61 -1.02
CA MET A 492 -16.15 -8.52 -1.85
C MET A 492 -15.78 -9.88 -2.46
N ALA A 493 -15.99 -10.95 -1.72
CA ALA A 493 -15.73 -12.31 -2.19
C ALA A 493 -16.73 -12.79 -3.27
N LYS A 494 -17.91 -12.16 -3.35
CA LYS A 494 -18.98 -12.48 -4.32
C LYS A 494 -18.84 -11.64 -5.57
#